data_AF-A0A2W4JRX8-F1
#
_entry.id   AF-A0A2W4JRX8-F1
#
_cell.length_a   1.000
_cell.length_b   1.000
_cell.length_c   1.000
_cell.angle_alpha   90.00
_cell.angle_beta   90.00
_cell.angle_gamma   90.00
#
_symmetry.space_group_name_H-M   'P 1'
#
loop_
_entity.id
_entity.type
_entity.pdbx_description
1 polymer ?
#
loop_
_entity_poly.entity_id
_entity_poly.type
_entity_poly.pdbx_seq_one_letter_code
_entity_poly.pdbx_strand_id
1 'polypeptide(L)'
;MSHEESFLSHLIELRSRVVKSLLAVLVMFLAAAFGWPGSQKLYTLFAEPLLAALPQGGQMIATDVVGVFLVPLKVSALVGFVLALPYVLYQV
;
A
#
# COMPACT_ATOMS: atom_id res chain seq x y z
N MET A 1 24.06 16.64 30.96
CA MET A 1 23.06 15.68 30.45
C MET A 1 23.84 14.52 29.87
N SER A 2 23.71 13.31 30.42
CA SER A 2 24.51 12.16 30.01
C SER A 2 24.10 11.70 28.61
N HIS A 3 25.06 11.28 27.79
CA HIS A 3 24.84 10.88 26.40
C HIS A 3 23.77 9.78 26.25
N GLU A 4 23.60 8.91 27.27
CA GLU A 4 22.58 7.87 27.34
C GLU A 4 21.14 8.39 27.35
N GLU A 5 20.86 9.51 28.02
CA GLU A 5 19.51 10.11 28.03
C GLU A 5 19.10 10.61 26.64
N SER A 6 20.06 11.10 25.85
CA SER A 6 19.81 11.58 24.48
C SER A 6 19.55 10.44 23.49
N PHE A 7 20.29 9.33 23.58
CA PHE A 7 20.10 8.20 22.68
C PHE A 7 18.78 7.47 22.94
N LEU A 8 18.44 7.24 24.22
CA LEU A 8 17.18 6.61 24.58
C LEU A 8 15.97 7.47 24.17
N SER A 9 16.06 8.79 24.34
CA SER A 9 15.02 9.72 23.88
C SER A 9 14.78 9.64 22.37
N HIS A 10 15.86 9.63 21.57
CA HIS A 10 15.75 9.55 20.11
C HIS A 10 15.17 8.20 19.63
N LEU A 11 15.54 7.08 20.28
CA LEU A 11 14.97 5.76 19.97
C LEU A 11 13.47 5.68 20.30
N ILE A 12 13.04 6.30 21.40
CA ILE A 12 11.63 6.34 21.80
C ILE A 12 10.82 7.18 20.81
N GLU A 13 11.38 8.30 20.36
CA GLU A 13 10.77 9.15 19.33
C GLU A 13 10.61 8.40 17.99
N LEU A 14 11.68 7.74 17.53
CA LEU A 14 11.65 6.91 16.31
C LEU A 14 10.59 5.82 16.40
N ARG A 15 10.50 5.10 17.52
CA ARG A 15 9.46 4.09 17.73
C ARG A 15 8.05 4.68 17.57
N SER A 16 7.79 5.83 18.18
CA SER A 16 6.48 6.50 18.10
C SER A 16 6.13 6.88 16.66
N ARG A 17 7.07 7.45 15.93
CA ARG A 17 6.93 7.85 14.52
C ARG A 17 6.68 6.66 13.61
N VAL A 18 7.43 5.56 13.80
CA VAL A 18 7.27 4.32 13.03
C VAL A 18 5.88 3.71 13.26
N VAL A 19 5.43 3.62 14.51
CA VAL A 19 4.09 3.07 14.83
C VAL A 19 2.99 3.91 14.19
N LYS A 20 3.06 5.24 14.30
CA LYS A 20 2.08 6.13 13.66
C LYS A 20 2.07 6.01 12.14
N SER A 21 3.25 5.92 11.52
CA SER A 21 3.39 5.74 10.08
C SER A 21 2.78 4.42 9.61
N LEU A 22 3.05 3.33 10.32
CA LEU A 22 2.47 2.02 10.02
C LEU A 22 0.95 2.02 10.17
N LEU A 23 0.42 2.66 11.21
CA LEU A 23 -1.03 2.81 11.38
C LEU A 23 -1.67 3.61 10.24
N ALA A 24 -1.05 4.71 9.80
CA ALA A 24 -1.54 5.49 8.67
C ALA A 24 -1.57 4.66 7.38
N VAL A 25 -0.50 3.90 7.08
CA VAL A 25 -0.46 2.99 5.93
C VAL A 25 -1.55 1.93 6.04
N LEU A 26 -1.75 1.34 7.22
CA LEU A 26 -2.78 0.33 7.44
C LEU A 26 -4.20 0.89 7.21
N VAL A 27 -4.49 2.08 7.73
CA VAL A 27 -5.79 2.74 7.53
C VAL A 27 -6.02 3.03 6.04
N MET A 28 -5.03 3.59 5.35
CA MET A 28 -5.17 3.90 3.92
C MET A 28 -5.26 2.64 3.05
N PHE A 29 -4.55 1.57 3.42
CA PHE A 29 -4.71 0.26 2.79
C PHE A 29 -6.13 -0.28 2.95
N LEU A 30 -6.68 -0.29 4.16
CA LEU A 30 -8.03 -0.79 4.40
C LEU A 30 -9.07 0.07 3.67
N ALA A 31 -8.88 1.39 3.64
CA ALA A 31 -9.72 2.30 2.87
C ALA A 31 -9.66 2.02 1.36
N ALA A 32 -8.47 1.77 0.80
CA ALA A 32 -8.31 1.43 -0.62
C ALA A 32 -8.86 0.03 -0.95
N ALA A 33 -8.66 -0.96 -0.07
CA ALA A 33 -9.05 -2.35 -0.29
C ALA A 33 -10.56 -2.56 -0.16
N PHE A 34 -11.18 -2.00 0.89
CA PHE A 34 -12.58 -2.24 1.26
C PHE A 34 -13.51 -1.05 1.05
N GLY A 35 -12.98 0.18 0.98
CA GLY A 35 -13.76 1.37 0.67
C GLY A 35 -14.14 1.48 -0.80
N TRP A 36 -14.87 2.53 -1.18
CA TRP A 36 -15.12 2.82 -2.60
C TRP A 36 -13.86 3.42 -3.24
N PRO A 37 -13.34 2.91 -4.37
CA PRO A 37 -13.96 1.98 -5.32
C PRO A 37 -13.68 0.47 -5.08
N GLY A 38 -12.79 0.12 -4.16
CA GLY A 38 -12.49 -1.24 -3.73
C GLY A 38 -11.41 -1.93 -4.58
N SER A 39 -10.85 -3.03 -4.04
CA SER A 39 -9.69 -3.71 -4.61
C SER A 39 -9.87 -4.17 -6.06
N GLN A 40 -11.06 -4.69 -6.40
CA GLN A 40 -11.36 -5.19 -7.74
C GLN A 40 -11.36 -4.08 -8.80
N LYS A 41 -11.97 -2.93 -8.49
CA LYS A 41 -12.03 -1.79 -9.42
C LYS A 41 -10.67 -1.12 -9.57
N LEU A 42 -9.91 -1.03 -8.48
CA LEU A 42 -8.53 -0.57 -8.54
C LEU A 42 -7.71 -1.48 -9.46
N TYR A 43 -7.80 -2.79 -9.28
CA TYR A 43 -7.12 -3.74 -10.15
C TYR A 43 -7.50 -3.57 -11.63
N THR A 44 -8.80 -3.48 -11.95
CA THR A 44 -9.23 -3.31 -13.35
C THR A 44 -8.69 -2.03 -13.99
N LEU A 45 -8.57 -0.94 -13.22
CA LEU A 45 -8.01 0.32 -13.70
C LEU A 45 -6.53 0.16 -14.12
N PHE A 46 -5.74 -0.58 -13.33
CA PHE A 46 -4.35 -0.87 -13.67
C PHE A 46 -4.21 -1.96 -14.75
N ALA A 47 -5.18 -2.87 -14.87
CA ALA A 47 -5.17 -3.94 -15.86
C ALA A 47 -5.58 -3.47 -17.27
N GLU A 48 -6.41 -2.43 -17.38
CA GLU A 48 -6.88 -1.88 -18.66
C GLU A 48 -5.75 -1.54 -19.66
N PRO A 49 -4.68 -0.81 -19.30
CA PRO A 49 -3.59 -0.55 -20.24
C PRO A 49 -2.84 -1.82 -20.66
N LEU A 50 -2.77 -2.83 -19.78
CA LEU A 50 -2.15 -4.12 -20.11
C LEU A 50 -3.02 -4.90 -21.11
N LEU A 51 -4.34 -4.84 -20.95
CA LEU A 51 -5.28 -5.45 -21.90
C LEU A 51 -5.21 -4.77 -23.27
N ALA A 52 -5.08 -3.44 -23.32
CA ALA A 52 -4.94 -2.69 -24.56
C ALA A 52 -3.63 -2.99 -25.31
N ALA A 53 -2.58 -3.41 -24.59
CA ALA A 53 -1.30 -3.81 -25.16
C ALA A 53 -1.26 -5.26 -25.66
N LEU A 54 -2.34 -6.05 -25.44
CA LEU A 54 -2.39 -7.42 -25.93
C LEU A 54 -2.54 -7.47 -27.46
N PRO A 55 -1.90 -8.45 -28.13
CA PRO A 55 -2.12 -8.70 -29.55
C PRO A 55 -3.60 -9.02 -29.81
N GLN A 56 -4.08 -8.73 -31.02
CA GLN A 56 -5.49 -8.94 -31.37
C GLN A 56 -5.92 -10.39 -31.07
N GLY A 57 -6.90 -10.56 -30.18
CA GLY A 57 -7.38 -11.87 -29.72
C GLY A 57 -6.70 -12.43 -28.45
N GLY A 58 -5.75 -11.71 -27.86
CA GLY A 58 -5.12 -12.07 -26.59
C GLY A 58 -6.08 -11.92 -25.40
N GLN A 59 -6.14 -12.93 -24.53
CA GLN A 59 -6.89 -12.89 -23.28
C GLN A 59 -5.95 -12.94 -22.09
N MET A 60 -6.25 -12.14 -21.07
CA MET A 60 -5.55 -12.22 -19.79
C MET A 60 -6.00 -13.47 -19.04
N ILE A 61 -5.10 -14.43 -18.88
CA ILE A 61 -5.34 -15.67 -18.12
C ILE A 61 -4.74 -15.56 -16.72
N ALA A 62 -5.53 -15.91 -15.70
CA ALA A 62 -5.01 -16.03 -14.34
C ALA A 62 -4.24 -17.36 -14.24
N THR A 63 -2.91 -17.29 -14.31
CA THR A 63 -2.04 -18.47 -14.21
C THR A 63 -1.92 -19.02 -12.78
N ASP A 64 -2.24 -18.20 -11.79
CA ASP A 64 -2.18 -18.54 -10.37
C ASP A 64 -3.57 -18.42 -9.73
N VAL A 65 -4.03 -19.53 -9.13
CA VAL A 65 -5.31 -19.63 -8.43
C VAL A 65 -5.36 -18.67 -7.23
N VAL A 66 -4.24 -18.53 -6.50
CA VAL A 66 -4.15 -17.62 -5.36
C VAL A 66 -4.02 -16.16 -5.84
N GLY A 67 -3.45 -15.97 -7.03
CA GLY A 67 -3.27 -14.67 -7.68
C GLY A 67 -4.58 -13.91 -7.89
N VAL A 68 -5.70 -14.61 -8.14
CA VAL A 68 -7.03 -14.00 -8.31
C VAL A 68 -7.43 -13.14 -7.11
N PHE A 69 -7.02 -13.54 -5.90
CA PHE A 69 -7.28 -12.81 -4.67
C PHE A 69 -6.13 -11.88 -4.27
N LEU A 70 -4.89 -12.37 -4.34
CA LEU A 70 -3.72 -11.62 -3.86
C LEU A 70 -3.36 -10.44 -4.75
N VAL A 71 -3.59 -10.50 -6.06
CA VAL A 71 -3.19 -9.42 -6.97
C VAL A 71 -4.02 -8.15 -6.72
N PRO A 72 -5.36 -8.17 -6.67
CA PRO A 72 -6.14 -6.98 -6.29
C PRO A 72 -5.78 -6.44 -4.90
N LEU A 73 -5.48 -7.32 -3.95
CA LEU A 73 -5.08 -6.93 -2.59
C LEU A 73 -3.71 -6.23 -2.59
N LYS A 74 -2.72 -6.74 -3.33
CA LYS A 74 -1.39 -6.13 -3.49
C LYS A 74 -1.47 -4.76 -4.14
N VAL A 75 -2.31 -4.60 -5.16
CA VAL A 75 -2.55 -3.30 -5.80
C VAL A 75 -3.15 -2.32 -4.79
N SER A 76 -4.14 -2.76 -4.01
CA SER A 76 -4.74 -1.92 -2.96
C SER A 76 -3.74 -1.52 -1.88
N ALA A 77 -2.82 -2.43 -1.50
CA ALA A 77 -1.73 -2.14 -0.56
C ALA A 77 -0.79 -1.08 -1.09
N LEU A 78 -0.40 -1.16 -2.37
CA LEU A 78 0.46 -0.15 -2.99
C LEU A 78 -0.24 1.20 -3.09
N VAL A 79 -1.50 1.24 -3.52
CA VAL A 79 -2.29 2.47 -3.59
C VAL A 79 -2.45 3.09 -2.20
N GLY A 80 -2.83 2.30 -1.19
CA GLY A 80 -2.96 2.75 0.19
C GLY A 80 -1.64 3.29 0.75
N PHE A 81 -0.51 2.65 0.46
CA PHE A 81 0.81 3.15 0.82
C PHE A 81 1.11 4.51 0.17
N VAL A 82 0.88 4.65 -1.13
CA VAL A 82 1.08 5.91 -1.86
C VAL A 82 0.21 7.03 -1.27
N LEU A 83 -1.05 6.73 -0.95
CA LEU A 83 -1.95 7.69 -0.30
C LEU A 83 -1.51 8.05 1.13
N ALA A 84 -0.84 7.14 1.84
CA ALA A 84 -0.30 7.40 3.18
C ALA A 84 1.03 8.18 3.16
N LEU A 85 1.72 8.29 2.01
CA LEU A 85 3.02 8.96 1.91
C LEU A 85 3.07 10.36 2.53
N PRO A 86 2.09 11.28 2.34
CA PRO A 86 2.15 12.60 2.94
C PRO A 86 2.26 12.56 4.47
N TYR A 87 1.57 11.61 5.11
CA TYR A 87 1.64 11.42 6.55
C TYR A 87 2.91 10.70 6.98
N VAL A 88 3.31 9.65 6.26
CA VAL A 88 4.54 8.90 6.55
C VAL A 88 5.75 9.84 6.46
N LEU A 89 5.85 10.62 5.39
CA LEU A 89 6.93 11.58 5.17
C LEU A 89 6.92 12.71 6.20
N TYR A 90 5.76 13.07 6.76
CA TYR A 90 5.68 14.04 7.86
C TYR A 90 6.21 13.49 9.19
N GLN A 91 6.16 12.17 9.40
CA GLN A 91 6.66 11.52 10.63
C GLN A 91 8.17 11.21 10.58
N VAL A 92 8.77 11.19 9.39
CA VAL A 92 10.23 11.01 9.19
C VAL A 92 10.93 12.33 9.50
#